data_AF-A0A9Q7A9A3-F1
#
_entry.id   AF-A0A9Q7A9A3-F1
#
_cell.length_a   1.000
_cell.length_b   1.000
_cell.length_c   1.000
_cell.angle_alpha   90.00
_cell.angle_beta   90.00
_cell.angle_gamma   90.00
#
_symmetry.space_group_name_H-M   'P 1'
#
loop_
_entity.id
_entity.type
_entity.pdbx_description
1 polymer ?
#
loop_
_entity_poly.entity_id
_entity_poly.type
_entity_poly.pdbx_seq_one_letter_code
_entity_poly.pdbx_strand_id
1 'polypeptide(L)'
;MAFLGLFRKKARPVEVGAYLTDYVVRPFRHHRDHVEPWSGKGVPTERVLDELFFLEIFAVDYAVTMSLGPSPRRAVMEAFWKVLRRRVGEDEAPSFGEYRRRSSVYEERLALPSSDPASAVGAVFASFCADASGVVSEQAVTEFATAATAVVKFLRRFDVAEPG
;
A
#
# COMPACT_ATOMS: atom_id res chain seq x y z
N MET A 1 11.89 -3.17 38.02
CA MET A 1 11.34 -3.44 36.67
C MET A 1 11.66 -2.25 35.80
N ALA A 2 12.76 -2.30 35.03
CA ALA A 2 13.15 -1.19 34.16
C ALA A 2 12.33 -1.24 32.87
N PHE A 3 11.56 -0.18 32.60
CA PHE A 3 10.96 0.07 31.30
C PHE A 3 12.10 0.28 30.29
N LEU A 4 12.40 -0.74 29.47
CA LEU A 4 13.12 -0.52 28.22
C LEU A 4 12.16 0.20 27.28
N GLY A 5 12.02 1.50 27.47
CA GLY A 5 11.36 2.37 26.50
C GLY A 5 12.10 2.21 25.19
N LEU A 6 11.43 1.64 24.17
CA LEU A 6 11.91 1.65 22.81
C LEU A 6 12.09 3.11 22.38
N PHE A 7 13.33 3.61 22.45
CA PHE A 7 13.69 4.92 21.92
C PHE A 7 13.38 4.91 20.42
N ARG A 8 12.32 5.62 20.02
CA ARG A 8 11.98 5.83 18.62
C ARG A 8 13.04 6.72 17.98
N LYS A 9 13.49 6.34 16.78
CA LYS A 9 14.46 7.13 16.02
C LYS A 9 13.74 8.33 15.42
N LYS A 10 14.28 9.54 15.60
CA LYS A 10 13.77 10.71 14.88
C LYS A 10 14.02 10.52 13.38
N ALA A 11 12.99 10.73 12.56
CA ALA A 11 13.11 10.69 11.11
C ALA A 11 12.34 11.86 10.48
N ARG A 12 12.90 12.39 9.39
CA ARG A 12 12.22 13.40 8.60
C ARG A 12 11.17 12.74 7.70
N PRO A 13 10.04 13.40 7.41
CA PRO A 13 9.01 12.85 6.50
C PRO A 13 9.57 12.37 5.16
N VAL A 14 10.55 13.08 4.61
CA VAL A 14 11.22 12.71 3.35
C VAL A 14 11.96 11.38 3.42
N GLU A 15 12.59 11.06 4.55
CA GLU A 15 13.30 9.81 4.76
C GLU A 15 12.31 8.66 4.86
N VAL A 16 11.26 8.84 5.65
CA VAL A 16 10.18 7.86 5.81
C VAL A 16 9.51 7.59 4.46
N GLY A 17 9.10 8.64 3.72
CA GLY A 17 8.49 8.50 2.41
C GLY A 17 9.36 7.73 1.41
N ALA A 18 10.68 8.01 1.39
CA ALA A 18 11.62 7.29 0.53
C ALA A 18 11.73 5.80 0.89
N TYR A 19 11.75 5.46 2.19
CA TYR A 19 11.74 4.06 2.63
C TYR A 19 10.43 3.36 2.28
N LEU A 20 9.29 4.03 2.41
CA LEU A 20 7.99 3.47 2.05
C LEU A 20 7.91 3.15 0.55
N THR A 21 8.58 3.92 -0.31
CA THR A 21 8.68 3.59 -1.73
C THR A 21 9.39 2.25 -1.97
N ASP A 22 10.36 1.86 -1.15
CA ASP A 22 11.01 0.54 -1.26
C ASP A 22 10.04 -0.62 -0.98
N TYR A 23 9.04 -0.41 -0.12
CA TYR A 23 7.99 -1.42 0.17
C TYR A 23 7.04 -1.64 -1.00
N VAL A 24 6.91 -0.67 -1.92
CA VAL A 24 6.05 -0.83 -3.10
C VAL A 24 6.87 -1.30 -4.30
N VAL A 25 8.00 -0.65 -4.58
CA VAL A 25 8.76 -0.90 -5.82
C VAL A 25 9.41 -2.27 -5.84
N ARG A 26 9.90 -2.79 -4.70
CA ARG A 26 10.57 -4.09 -4.67
C ARG A 26 9.59 -5.25 -4.87
N PRO A 27 8.46 -5.34 -4.12
CA PRO A 27 7.46 -6.36 -4.38
C PRO A 27 6.87 -6.25 -5.78
N PHE A 28 6.53 -5.04 -6.25
CA PHE A 28 5.99 -4.86 -7.60
C PHE A 28 6.91 -5.44 -8.70
N ARG A 29 8.22 -5.17 -8.64
CA ARG A 29 9.18 -5.76 -9.57
C ARG A 29 9.23 -7.28 -9.44
N HIS A 30 9.22 -7.80 -8.22
CA HIS A 30 9.19 -9.24 -7.98
C HIS A 30 7.93 -9.90 -8.55
N HIS A 31 6.75 -9.31 -8.32
CA HIS A 31 5.48 -9.78 -8.86
C HIS A 31 5.46 -9.71 -10.38
N ARG A 32 5.95 -8.62 -10.99
CA ARG A 32 6.06 -8.53 -12.46
C ARG A 32 6.79 -9.72 -13.07
N ASP A 33 7.79 -10.23 -12.38
CA ASP A 33 8.57 -11.38 -12.83
C ASP A 33 7.91 -12.74 -12.49
N HIS A 34 6.87 -12.78 -11.62
CA HIS A 34 6.30 -14.02 -11.06
C HIS A 34 4.75 -14.02 -10.91
N VAL A 35 4.01 -13.17 -11.63
CA VAL A 35 2.55 -12.99 -11.46
C VAL A 35 1.70 -14.01 -12.24
N GLU A 36 2.30 -14.80 -13.15
CA GLU A 36 1.59 -15.88 -13.86
C GLU A 36 0.77 -16.83 -12.97
N PRO A 37 1.15 -17.15 -11.72
CA PRO A 37 0.35 -17.98 -10.81
C PRO A 37 -0.96 -17.31 -10.34
N TRP A 38 -1.10 -16.00 -10.50
CA TRP A 38 -2.26 -15.22 -10.03
C TRP A 38 -3.30 -15.03 -11.13
N SER A 39 -2.90 -15.05 -12.41
CA SER A 39 -3.79 -14.68 -13.52
C SER A 39 -4.94 -15.65 -13.79
N GLY A 40 -5.05 -16.77 -13.06
CA GLY A 40 -6.23 -17.65 -13.08
C GLY A 40 -6.68 -18.08 -14.49
N LYS A 41 -7.86 -18.70 -14.59
CA LYS A 41 -8.46 -18.99 -15.91
C LYS A 41 -9.24 -17.79 -16.41
N GLY A 42 -8.53 -16.79 -16.95
CA GLY A 42 -9.13 -15.73 -17.76
C GLY A 42 -8.98 -14.30 -17.24
N VAL A 43 -8.21 -14.08 -16.17
CA VAL A 43 -7.87 -12.72 -15.74
C VAL A 43 -6.58 -12.29 -16.47
N PRO A 44 -6.58 -11.18 -17.23
CA PRO A 44 -5.36 -10.71 -17.86
C PRO A 44 -4.28 -10.38 -16.83
N THR A 45 -3.08 -10.94 -17.00
CA THR A 45 -1.91 -10.71 -16.13
C THR A 45 -1.64 -9.23 -15.89
N GLU A 46 -1.74 -8.40 -16.93
CA GLU A 46 -1.53 -6.95 -16.83
C GLU A 46 -2.50 -6.29 -15.84
N ARG A 47 -3.78 -6.72 -15.81
CA ARG A 47 -4.76 -6.17 -14.85
C ARG A 47 -4.42 -6.54 -13.42
N VAL A 48 -3.92 -7.75 -13.20
CA VAL A 48 -3.47 -8.19 -11.87
C VAL A 48 -2.27 -7.38 -11.44
N LEU A 49 -1.31 -7.14 -12.33
CA LEU A 49 -0.12 -6.34 -12.03
C LEU A 49 -0.45 -4.88 -11.72
N ASP A 50 -1.31 -4.26 -12.54
CA ASP A 50 -1.78 -2.90 -12.31
C ASP A 50 -2.46 -2.80 -10.94
N GLU A 51 -3.40 -3.71 -10.67
CA GLU A 51 -4.13 -3.67 -9.40
C GLU A 51 -3.24 -4.01 -8.20
N LEU A 52 -2.27 -4.92 -8.33
CA LEU A 52 -1.26 -5.18 -7.31
C LEU A 52 -0.47 -3.92 -6.96
N PHE A 53 -0.09 -3.14 -7.97
CA PHE A 53 0.63 -1.91 -7.74
C PHE A 53 -0.22 -0.89 -6.98
N PHE A 54 -1.50 -0.74 -7.34
CA PHE A 54 -2.44 0.10 -6.59
C PHE A 54 -2.67 -0.40 -5.17
N LEU A 55 -2.79 -1.71 -4.98
CA LEU A 55 -2.99 -2.35 -3.69
C LEU A 55 -1.81 -2.07 -2.73
N GLU A 56 -0.58 -2.17 -3.21
CA GLU A 56 0.63 -1.89 -2.42
C GLU A 56 0.71 -0.42 -2.00
N ILE A 57 0.39 0.49 -2.92
CA ILE A 57 0.32 1.92 -2.60
C ILE A 57 -0.77 2.18 -1.57
N PHE A 58 -1.94 1.54 -1.72
CA PHE A 58 -3.04 1.66 -0.79
C PHE A 58 -2.68 1.10 0.59
N ALA A 59 -1.98 -0.03 0.67
CA ALA A 59 -1.50 -0.60 1.93
C ALA A 59 -0.57 0.37 2.67
N VAL A 60 0.31 1.08 1.95
CA VAL A 60 1.14 2.15 2.51
C VAL A 60 0.29 3.30 3.03
N ASP A 61 -0.63 3.86 2.23
CA ASP A 61 -1.47 4.99 2.65
C ASP A 61 -2.35 4.62 3.86
N TYR A 62 -2.96 3.44 3.83
CA TYR A 62 -3.72 2.90 4.94
C TYR A 62 -2.88 2.80 6.21
N ALA A 63 -1.71 2.17 6.14
CA ALA A 63 -0.83 2.00 7.30
C ALA A 63 -0.29 3.34 7.84
N VAL A 64 0.04 4.30 6.97
CA VAL A 64 0.44 5.66 7.35
C VAL A 64 -0.73 6.38 8.03
N THR A 65 -1.93 6.28 7.48
CA THR A 65 -3.16 6.87 8.05
C THR A 65 -3.45 6.32 9.44
N MET A 66 -3.28 5.01 9.64
CA MET A 66 -3.50 4.36 10.93
C MET A 66 -2.39 4.63 11.96
N SER A 67 -1.20 5.04 11.52
CA SER A 67 -0.02 5.17 12.38
C SER A 67 0.37 6.60 12.71
N LEU A 68 0.04 7.57 11.85
CA LEU A 68 0.49 8.95 11.95
C LEU A 68 -0.68 9.93 12.07
N GLY A 69 -0.43 11.07 12.73
CA GLY A 69 -1.36 12.19 12.74
C GLY A 69 -1.49 12.87 11.34
N PRO A 70 -2.50 13.73 11.13
CA PRO A 70 -2.80 14.30 9.81
C PRO A 70 -1.64 15.09 9.18
N SER A 71 -0.90 15.87 9.98
CA SER A 71 0.21 16.69 9.49
C SER A 71 1.41 15.84 9.05
N PRO A 72 1.97 14.94 9.89
CA PRO A 72 3.02 14.01 9.46
C PRO A 72 2.59 13.10 8.30
N ARG A 73 1.34 12.62 8.29
CA ARG A 73 0.79 11.80 7.19
C ARG A 73 0.94 12.52 5.84
N ARG A 74 0.46 13.76 5.74
CA ARG A 74 0.52 14.53 4.48
C ARG A 74 1.95 14.66 3.99
N ALA A 75 2.87 15.08 4.84
CA ALA A 75 4.27 15.26 4.48
C ALA A 75 4.96 13.95 4.05
N VAL A 76 4.66 12.83 4.73
CA VAL A 76 5.19 11.51 4.37
C VAL A 76 4.64 11.05 3.02
N MET A 77 3.33 11.17 2.79
CA MET A 77 2.72 10.74 1.54
C MET A 77 3.15 11.61 0.35
N GLU A 78 3.30 12.92 0.52
CA GLU A 78 3.87 13.80 -0.51
C GLU A 78 5.29 13.38 -0.90
N ALA A 79 6.14 13.09 0.08
CA ALA A 79 7.49 12.59 -0.17
C ALA A 79 7.47 11.22 -0.85
N PHE A 80 6.63 10.30 -0.38
CA PHE A 80 6.44 8.97 -0.97
C PHE A 80 6.07 9.07 -2.45
N TRP A 81 5.07 9.88 -2.82
CA TRP A 81 4.64 10.05 -4.21
C TRP A 81 5.75 10.64 -5.08
N LYS A 82 6.47 11.63 -4.56
CA LYS A 82 7.61 12.24 -5.27
C LYS A 82 8.71 11.23 -5.56
N VAL A 83 9.04 10.38 -4.58
CA VAL A 83 10.09 9.36 -4.73
C VAL A 83 9.61 8.20 -5.60
N LEU A 84 8.35 7.77 -5.46
CA LEU A 84 7.73 6.72 -6.27
C LEU A 84 7.82 7.08 -7.75
N ARG A 85 7.28 8.24 -8.17
CA ARG A 85 7.33 8.68 -9.58
C ARG A 85 8.75 8.70 -10.14
N ARG A 86 9.73 9.16 -9.36
CA ARG A 86 11.14 9.17 -9.79
C ARG A 86 11.70 7.75 -10.00
N ARG A 87 11.26 6.76 -9.21
CA ARG A 87 11.84 5.41 -9.21
C ARG A 87 11.20 4.46 -10.21
N VAL A 88 9.90 4.60 -10.47
CA VAL A 88 9.21 3.85 -11.55
C VAL A 88 9.29 4.57 -12.89
N GLY A 89 9.50 5.89 -12.91
CA GLY A 89 9.42 6.69 -14.13
C GLY A 89 8.03 7.32 -14.26
N GLU A 90 7.96 8.48 -14.91
CA GLU A 90 6.69 9.22 -15.02
C GLU A 90 5.63 8.48 -15.83
N ASP A 91 6.05 7.70 -16.84
CA ASP A 91 5.16 6.94 -17.72
C ASP A 91 4.67 5.62 -17.12
N GLU A 92 5.43 5.03 -16.18
CA GLU A 92 5.07 3.77 -15.51
C GLU A 92 4.40 4.00 -14.15
N ALA A 93 4.54 5.19 -13.56
CA ALA A 93 3.91 5.50 -12.30
C ALA A 93 2.39 5.69 -12.50
N PRO A 94 1.55 5.20 -11.56
CA PRO A 94 0.12 5.42 -11.68
C PRO A 94 -0.15 6.91 -11.52
N SER A 95 -1.08 7.42 -12.31
CA SER A 95 -1.52 8.80 -12.12
C SER A 95 -2.15 8.95 -10.73
N PHE A 96 -1.87 10.07 -10.06
CA PHE A 96 -2.45 10.31 -8.73
C PHE A 96 -3.98 10.38 -8.76
N GLY A 97 -4.55 10.83 -9.88
CA GLY A 97 -6.00 10.85 -10.08
C GLY A 97 -6.61 9.45 -10.21
N GLU A 98 -5.92 8.51 -10.85
CA GLU A 98 -6.35 7.12 -10.92
C GLU A 98 -6.22 6.41 -9.58
N TYR A 99 -5.08 6.59 -8.89
CA TYR A 99 -4.90 6.08 -7.54
C TYR A 99 -6.05 6.54 -6.63
N ARG A 100 -6.34 7.84 -6.59
CA ARG A 100 -7.40 8.40 -5.74
C ARG A 100 -8.78 7.80 -6.03
N ARG A 101 -9.06 7.50 -7.30
CA ARG A 101 -10.33 6.88 -7.71
C ARG A 101 -10.42 5.42 -7.25
N ARG A 102 -9.33 4.66 -7.35
CA ARG A 102 -9.31 3.26 -6.90
C ARG A 102 -9.30 3.17 -5.38
N SER A 103 -8.49 4.01 -4.71
CA SER A 103 -8.38 4.06 -3.25
C SER A 103 -9.70 4.41 -2.58
N SER A 104 -10.52 5.29 -3.17
CA SER A 104 -11.83 5.62 -2.59
C SER A 104 -12.75 4.41 -2.50
N VAL A 105 -12.70 3.48 -3.46
CA VAL A 105 -13.51 2.24 -3.42
C VAL A 105 -13.05 1.32 -2.29
N TYR A 106 -11.73 1.21 -2.08
CA TYR A 106 -11.20 0.49 -0.93
C TYR A 106 -11.63 1.14 0.40
N GLU A 107 -11.50 2.46 0.53
CA GLU A 107 -11.89 3.21 1.72
C GLU A 107 -13.40 3.07 2.03
N GLU A 108 -14.26 3.20 1.01
CA GLU A 108 -15.71 3.02 1.13
C GLU A 108 -16.05 1.62 1.65
N ARG A 109 -15.35 0.59 1.15
CA ARG A 109 -15.58 -0.78 1.60
C ARG A 109 -15.13 -1.00 3.04
N LEU A 110 -14.00 -0.43 3.44
CA LEU A 110 -13.46 -0.49 4.80
C LEU A 110 -14.31 0.30 5.82
N ALA A 111 -15.05 1.30 5.37
CA ALA A 111 -15.96 2.06 6.23
C ALA A 111 -17.21 1.25 6.65
N LEU A 112 -17.45 0.08 6.06
CA LEU A 112 -18.62 -0.73 6.37
C LEU A 112 -18.44 -1.48 7.71
N PRO A 113 -19.41 -1.40 8.65
CA PRO A 113 -19.28 -1.92 10.01
C PRO A 113 -19.00 -3.43 10.14
N SER A 114 -19.34 -4.22 9.13
CA SER A 114 -19.21 -5.69 9.12
C SER A 114 -18.00 -6.19 8.32
N SER A 115 -17.15 -5.29 7.82
CA SER A 115 -16.03 -5.68 6.97
C SER A 115 -14.80 -6.08 7.79
N ASP A 116 -14.35 -7.33 7.62
CA ASP A 116 -12.95 -7.66 7.87
C ASP A 116 -12.09 -6.88 6.85
N PRO A 117 -11.13 -6.03 7.27
CA PRO A 117 -10.42 -5.15 6.36
C PRO A 117 -9.73 -5.88 5.21
N ALA A 118 -9.08 -7.01 5.49
CA ALA A 118 -8.35 -7.75 4.48
C ALA A 118 -9.31 -8.38 3.47
N SER A 119 -10.41 -8.99 3.94
CA SER A 119 -11.46 -9.57 3.08
C SER A 119 -12.17 -8.51 2.22
N ALA A 120 -12.44 -7.33 2.78
CA ALA A 120 -13.02 -6.20 2.03
C ALA A 120 -12.09 -5.75 0.91
N VAL A 121 -10.80 -5.64 1.19
CA VAL A 121 -9.78 -5.28 0.21
C VAL A 121 -9.67 -6.35 -0.88
N GLY A 122 -9.61 -7.64 -0.52
CA GLY A 122 -9.57 -8.73 -1.50
C GLY A 122 -10.75 -8.71 -2.47
N ALA A 123 -11.96 -8.45 -1.97
CA ALA A 123 -13.16 -8.36 -2.80
C ALA A 123 -13.12 -7.18 -3.79
N VAL A 124 -12.62 -6.01 -3.35
CA VAL A 124 -12.44 -4.85 -4.24
C VAL A 124 -11.37 -5.13 -5.30
N PHE A 125 -10.25 -5.74 -4.89
CA PHE A 125 -9.18 -6.16 -5.79
C PHE A 125 -9.69 -7.10 -6.89
N ALA A 126 -10.41 -8.15 -6.51
CA ALA A 126 -10.98 -9.11 -7.45
C ALA A 126 -11.96 -8.45 -8.44
N SER A 127 -12.74 -7.49 -7.97
CA SER A 127 -13.63 -6.68 -8.82
C SER A 127 -12.85 -5.90 -9.89
N PHE A 128 -11.76 -5.21 -9.52
CA PHE A 128 -10.92 -4.49 -10.48
C PHE A 128 -10.20 -5.41 -11.47
N CYS A 129 -9.84 -6.62 -11.02
CA CYS A 129 -9.27 -7.64 -11.90
C CYS A 129 -10.31 -8.29 -12.83
N ALA A 130 -11.62 -8.06 -12.63
CA ALA A 130 -12.70 -8.82 -13.25
C ALA A 130 -12.62 -10.33 -12.96
N ASP A 131 -12.15 -10.69 -11.76
CA ASP A 131 -12.06 -12.07 -11.31
C ASP A 131 -13.39 -12.54 -10.70
N ALA A 132 -14.22 -13.15 -11.53
CA ALA A 132 -15.47 -13.77 -11.09
C ALA A 132 -15.25 -15.05 -10.25
N SER A 133 -14.04 -15.62 -10.26
CA SER A 133 -13.72 -16.87 -9.56
C SER A 133 -13.22 -16.67 -8.14
N GLY A 134 -12.81 -15.45 -7.79
CA GLY A 134 -12.31 -15.07 -6.46
C GLY A 134 -10.90 -15.59 -6.14
N VAL A 135 -10.20 -16.21 -7.09
CA VAL A 135 -8.84 -16.73 -6.93
C VAL A 135 -7.85 -15.64 -6.56
N VAL A 136 -7.93 -14.47 -7.18
CA VAL A 136 -7.00 -13.36 -6.86
C VAL A 136 -7.34 -12.67 -5.55
N SER A 137 -8.56 -12.85 -5.03
CA SER A 137 -9.01 -12.25 -3.78
C SER A 137 -8.18 -12.76 -2.60
N GLU A 138 -7.99 -14.07 -2.48
CA GLU A 138 -7.24 -14.69 -1.37
C GLU A 138 -5.76 -14.27 -1.36
N GLN A 139 -5.17 -14.16 -2.55
CA GLN A 139 -3.80 -13.71 -2.72
C GLN A 139 -3.67 -12.22 -2.37
N ALA A 140 -4.59 -11.37 -2.86
CA ALA A 140 -4.64 -9.94 -2.55
C ALA A 140 -4.83 -9.65 -1.04
N VAL A 141 -5.67 -10.44 -0.35
CA VAL A 141 -5.84 -10.41 1.11
C VAL A 141 -4.49 -10.56 1.81
N THR A 142 -3.70 -11.54 1.37
CA THR A 142 -2.41 -11.88 1.98
C THR A 142 -1.38 -10.78 1.73
N GLU A 143 -1.29 -10.25 0.52
CA GLU A 143 -0.34 -9.17 0.21
C GLU A 143 -0.69 -7.89 0.94
N PHE A 144 -1.96 -7.48 0.93
CA PHE A 144 -2.40 -6.30 1.68
C PHE A 144 -2.06 -6.41 3.17
N ALA A 145 -2.41 -7.53 3.80
CA ALA A 145 -2.15 -7.73 5.23
C ALA A 145 -0.64 -7.72 5.54
N THR A 146 0.17 -8.34 4.67
CA THR A 146 1.63 -8.40 4.80
C THR A 146 2.25 -7.02 4.66
N ALA A 147 1.93 -6.29 3.59
CA ALA A 147 2.42 -4.95 3.33
C ALA A 147 2.02 -3.96 4.43
N ALA A 148 0.73 -3.90 4.77
CA ALA A 148 0.23 -2.99 5.82
C ALA A 148 0.89 -3.29 7.18
N THR A 149 1.01 -4.56 7.55
CA THR A 149 1.68 -4.96 8.80
C THR A 149 3.16 -4.58 8.79
N ALA A 150 3.86 -4.80 7.68
CA ALA A 150 5.26 -4.44 7.54
C ALA A 150 5.48 -2.93 7.68
N VAL A 151 4.63 -2.12 7.03
CA VAL A 151 4.66 -0.66 7.10
C VAL A 151 4.37 -0.18 8.54
N VAL A 152 3.33 -0.70 9.19
CA VAL A 152 3.04 -0.36 10.60
C VAL A 152 4.23 -0.71 11.51
N LYS A 153 4.82 -1.90 11.36
CA LYS A 153 6.01 -2.31 12.13
C LYS A 153 7.20 -1.40 11.88
N PHE A 154 7.37 -0.93 10.64
CA PHE A 154 8.41 0.03 10.27
C PHE A 154 8.16 1.39 10.93
N LEU A 155 6.97 1.97 10.77
CA LEU A 155 6.61 3.28 11.30
C LEU A 155 6.71 3.35 12.83
N ARG A 156 6.40 2.26 13.54
CA ARG A 156 6.55 2.17 15.01
C ARG A 156 7.97 2.42 15.52
N ARG A 157 8.99 2.30 14.66
CA ARG A 157 10.40 2.53 14.99
C ARG A 157 10.78 4.01 14.95
N PHE A 158 9.93 4.86 14.40
CA PHE A 158 10.24 6.27 14.16
C PHE A 158 9.33 7.20 14.94
N ASP A 159 9.90 8.34 15.32
CA ASP A 159 9.18 9.53 15.71
C ASP A 159 9.29 10.50 14.53
N VAL A 160 8.20 10.64 13.77
CA VAL A 160 8.17 11.41 12.53
C VAL A 160 7.93 12.87 12.88
N ALA A 161 8.94 13.71 12.65
CA ALA A 161 8.85 15.14 12.97
C ALA A 161 7.70 15.79 12.19
N GLU A 162 7.00 16.74 12.84
CA GLU A 162 6.06 17.60 12.13
C GLU A 162 6.81 18.45 11.09
N PRO A 163 6.23 18.68 9.90
CA PRO A 163 6.77 19.66 8.96
C PRO A 163 6.76 21.04 9.64
N GLY A 164 7.96 21.59 9.87
CA GLY A 164 8.15 22.95 10.38
C GLY A 164 7.96 24.01 9.30
#